data_AF-A0A0A0NVF3-F1
#
_entry.id   AF-A0A0A0NVF3-F1
#
_cell.length_a   1.000
_cell.length_b   1.000
_cell.length_c   1.000
_cell.angle_alpha   90.00
_cell.angle_beta   90.00
_cell.angle_gamma   90.00
#
_symmetry.space_group_name_H-M   'P 1'
#
loop_
_entity.id
_entity.type
_entity.pdbx_description
1 polymer ?
#
loop_
_entity_poly.entity_id
_entity_poly.type
_entity_poly.pdbx_seq_one_letter_code
_entity_poly.pdbx_strand_id
1 'polypeptide(L)'
;MEYSNSNVTPYGTIQYKDGSTGQISRSASAFEGEKVKRLGTISQDLDGMVLATNATVTYDDGTTLRHMIEASNCSMHGDSGGPLFSGETALGIDSGGNYSDEPCGNSDPQQDRSSWYQPLYTVLLWEGLKVY
;
A
#
# COMPACT_ATOMS: atom_id res chain seq x y z
N MET A 1 -7.09 5.12 -24.59
CA MET A 1 -8.53 4.78 -24.64
C MET A 1 -8.98 4.72 -23.20
N GLU A 2 -9.59 5.80 -22.71
CA GLU A 2 -10.11 5.86 -21.34
C GLU A 2 -11.50 5.22 -21.30
N TYR A 3 -11.69 4.25 -20.42
CA TYR A 3 -13.00 3.72 -20.10
C TYR A 3 -13.62 4.58 -18.99
N SER A 4 -14.45 5.55 -19.37
CA SER A 4 -15.29 6.31 -18.44
C SER A 4 -16.75 5.87 -18.60
N ASN A 5 -17.16 4.87 -17.81
CA ASN A 5 -18.58 4.53 -17.68
C ASN A 5 -19.15 5.29 -16.48
N SER A 6 -19.94 6.32 -16.73
CA SER A 6 -20.60 7.15 -15.71
C SER A 6 -21.64 6.41 -14.84
N ASN A 7 -21.96 5.15 -15.17
CA ASN A 7 -22.80 4.27 -14.35
C ASN A 7 -22.00 3.36 -13.41
N VAL A 8 -20.67 3.41 -13.47
CA VAL A 8 -19.81 2.76 -12.49
C VAL A 8 -19.46 3.83 -11.48
N THR A 9 -20.11 3.84 -10.32
CA THR A 9 -19.51 4.46 -9.14
C THR A 9 -18.26 3.63 -8.85
N PRO A 10 -17.04 4.17 -9.02
CA PRO A 10 -15.84 3.43 -8.66
C PRO A 10 -15.80 3.39 -7.13
N TYR A 11 -16.42 2.37 -6.55
CA TYR A 11 -16.38 2.19 -5.11
C TYR A 11 -14.93 1.89 -4.74
N GLY A 12 -14.34 2.65 -3.83
CA GLY A 12 -13.07 2.31 -3.17
C GLY A 12 -13.20 1.08 -2.27
N THR A 13 -14.03 0.10 -2.66
CA THR A 13 -14.32 -1.08 -1.88
C THR A 13 -13.07 -1.94 -1.82
N ILE A 14 -12.71 -2.29 -0.60
CA ILE A 14 -11.64 -3.22 -0.29
C ILE A 14 -12.25 -4.49 0.33
N GLN A 15 -11.64 -5.65 0.09
CA GLN A 15 -12.10 -6.90 0.65
C GLN A 15 -11.06 -7.44 1.64
N TYR A 16 -11.51 -7.72 2.86
CA TYR A 16 -10.71 -8.33 3.91
C TYR A 16 -10.68 -9.86 3.75
N LYS A 17 -9.69 -10.50 4.38
CA LYS A 17 -9.51 -11.96 4.32
C LYS A 17 -10.73 -12.75 4.80
N ASP A 18 -11.48 -12.22 5.77
CA ASP A 18 -12.69 -12.85 6.29
C ASP A 18 -13.90 -12.76 5.34
N GLY A 19 -13.71 -12.16 4.17
CA GLY A 19 -14.74 -11.94 3.16
C GLY A 19 -15.59 -10.69 3.40
N SER A 20 -15.36 -9.96 4.50
CA SER A 20 -15.99 -8.67 4.74
C SER A 20 -15.43 -7.61 3.80
N THR A 21 -16.15 -6.49 3.67
CA THR A 21 -15.75 -5.37 2.80
C THR A 21 -15.60 -4.10 3.62
N GLY A 22 -14.65 -3.27 3.21
CA GLY A 22 -14.44 -1.91 3.69
C GLY A 22 -14.51 -0.92 2.55
N GLN A 23 -14.47 0.37 2.87
CA GLN A 23 -14.51 1.43 1.87
C GLN A 23 -13.34 2.40 2.09
N ILE A 24 -12.61 2.69 1.02
CA ILE A 24 -11.74 3.84 0.90
C ILE A 24 -12.56 4.98 0.29
N SER A 25 -12.59 6.12 0.97
CA SER A 25 -13.39 7.29 0.60
C SER A 25 -12.54 8.56 0.43
N ARG A 26 -11.23 8.48 0.74
CA ARG A 26 -10.30 9.61 0.65
C ARG A 26 -8.87 9.13 0.49
N SER A 27 -8.00 10.06 0.12
CA SER A 27 -6.55 9.88 0.15
C SER A 27 -5.87 10.97 0.96
N ALA A 28 -4.73 10.64 1.54
CA ALA A 28 -3.87 11.58 2.25
C ALA A 28 -2.40 11.16 2.12
N SER A 29 -1.49 12.08 2.46
CA SER A 29 -0.09 11.73 2.67
C SER A 29 0.06 10.98 3.99
N ALA A 30 0.91 9.96 4.00
CA ALA A 30 1.29 9.25 5.22
C ALA A 30 2.17 10.12 6.13
N PHE A 31 2.22 9.78 7.41
CA PHE A 31 3.18 10.35 8.37
C PHE A 31 3.86 9.26 9.21
N GLU A 32 5.07 9.53 9.70
CA GLU A 32 5.84 8.56 10.51
C GLU A 32 5.10 8.20 11.82
N GLY A 33 5.05 6.91 12.15
CA GLY A 33 4.30 6.37 13.28
C GLY A 33 2.80 6.17 13.00
N GLU A 34 2.31 6.49 11.79
CA GLU A 34 0.92 6.23 11.41
C GLU A 34 0.64 4.72 11.39
N LYS A 35 -0.44 4.30 12.06
CA LYS A 35 -0.93 2.92 11.99
C LYS A 35 -1.60 2.69 10.65
N VAL A 36 -1.16 1.64 9.97
CA VAL A 36 -1.56 1.33 8.61
C VAL A 36 -1.96 -0.13 8.46
N LYS A 37 -2.86 -0.36 7.52
CA LYS A 37 -3.26 -1.68 7.04
C LYS A 37 -2.85 -1.83 5.59
N ARG A 38 -2.60 -3.08 5.21
CA ARG A 38 -2.37 -3.51 3.84
C ARG A 38 -3.26 -4.69 3.53
N LEU A 39 -3.76 -4.73 2.30
CA LEU A 39 -4.41 -5.91 1.76
C LEU A 39 -3.54 -6.45 0.63
N GLY A 40 -3.03 -7.67 0.82
CA GLY A 40 -2.31 -8.42 -0.19
C GLY A 40 -3.09 -9.67 -0.60
N THR A 41 -3.08 -9.98 -1.90
CA THR A 41 -3.77 -11.16 -2.45
C THR A 41 -3.13 -12.46 -1.96
N ILE A 42 -1.85 -12.44 -1.59
CA ILE A 42 -1.09 -13.60 -1.13
C ILE A 42 -0.89 -13.55 0.39
N SER A 43 -0.44 -12.41 0.92
CA SER A 43 -0.04 -12.26 2.33
C SER A 43 -1.18 -12.11 3.33
N GLN A 44 -2.41 -11.91 2.86
CA GLN A 44 -3.58 -11.52 3.65
C GLN A 44 -3.46 -10.11 4.26
N ASP A 45 -4.43 -9.75 5.10
CA ASP A 45 -4.54 -8.44 5.75
C ASP A 45 -3.44 -8.29 6.80
N LEU A 46 -2.57 -7.30 6.64
CA LEU A 46 -1.48 -7.04 7.57
C LEU A 46 -1.54 -5.62 8.10
N ASP A 47 -1.51 -5.52 9.42
CA ASP A 47 -1.32 -4.27 10.16
C ASP A 47 0.17 -3.93 10.29
N GLY A 48 0.50 -2.65 10.36
CA GLY A 48 1.85 -2.15 10.57
C GLY A 48 1.88 -0.68 10.94
N MET A 49 3.08 -0.10 10.89
CA MET A 49 3.31 1.33 11.09
C MET A 49 4.19 1.90 10.00
N VAL A 50 3.95 3.16 9.64
CA VAL A 50 4.84 3.92 8.77
C VAL A 50 6.14 4.20 9.52
N LEU A 51 7.26 3.76 8.96
CA LEU A 51 8.60 3.95 9.49
C LEU A 51 9.25 5.23 8.93
N ALA A 52 9.02 5.54 7.65
CA ALA A 52 9.55 6.72 6.98
C ALA A 52 8.66 7.16 5.81
N THR A 53 8.64 8.47 5.48
CA THR A 53 7.78 9.05 4.41
C THR A 53 8.54 9.65 3.23
N ASN A 54 9.85 9.38 3.15
CA ASN A 54 10.71 9.78 2.04
C ASN A 54 11.87 8.80 1.85
N ALA A 55 11.58 7.51 1.99
CA ALA A 55 12.58 6.46 1.94
C ALA A 55 13.19 6.37 0.53
N THR A 56 14.49 6.11 0.49
CA THR A 56 15.19 5.67 -0.72
C THR A 56 15.61 4.22 -0.50
N VAL A 57 15.13 3.34 -1.37
CA VAL A 57 15.48 1.91 -1.35
C VAL A 57 16.25 1.58 -2.62
N THR A 58 17.34 0.83 -2.46
CA THR A 58 18.06 0.22 -3.57
C THR A 58 17.89 -1.28 -3.43
N TYR A 59 17.18 -1.91 -4.37
CA TYR A 59 17.04 -3.35 -4.46
C TYR A 59 18.35 -4.00 -4.92
N ASP A 60 18.51 -5.29 -4.61
CA ASP A 60 19.71 -6.08 -4.93
C ASP A 60 19.98 -6.17 -6.44
N ASP A 61 18.96 -5.98 -7.28
CA ASP A 61 19.07 -5.92 -8.74
C ASP A 61 19.62 -4.57 -9.25
N GLY A 62 19.90 -3.61 -8.37
CA GLY A 62 20.40 -2.27 -8.67
C GLY A 62 19.31 -1.21 -8.86
N THR A 63 18.03 -1.59 -8.83
CA THR A 63 16.91 -0.66 -8.95
C THR A 63 16.84 0.24 -7.73
N THR A 64 16.87 1.55 -7.92
CA THR A 64 16.72 2.53 -6.82
C THR A 64 15.39 3.26 -6.93
N LEU A 65 14.51 3.06 -5.94
CA LEU A 65 13.28 3.83 -5.76
C LEU A 65 13.50 4.93 -4.73
N ARG A 66 12.88 6.09 -4.98
CA ARG A 66 13.00 7.29 -4.13
C ARG A 66 11.62 7.80 -3.79
N HIS A 67 11.54 8.55 -2.68
CA HIS A 67 10.30 9.15 -2.19
C HIS A 67 9.24 8.10 -1.85
N MET A 68 9.66 6.96 -1.31
CA MET A 68 8.76 5.88 -0.93
C MET A 68 8.25 6.09 0.50
N ILE A 69 7.04 5.58 0.78
CA ILE A 69 6.62 5.31 2.16
C ILE A 69 7.23 3.96 2.54
N GLU A 70 7.95 3.91 3.65
CA GLU A 70 8.40 2.66 4.25
C GLU A 70 7.45 2.31 5.39
N ALA A 71 6.93 1.08 5.40
CA ALA A 71 6.12 0.59 6.51
C ALA A 71 6.58 -0.79 6.95
N SER A 72 6.32 -1.09 8.22
CA SER A 72 6.80 -2.28 8.91
C SER A 72 5.98 -3.55 8.63
N ASN A 73 4.96 -3.45 7.78
CA ASN A 73 4.17 -4.60 7.36
C ASN A 73 4.94 -5.38 6.29
N CYS A 74 4.79 -6.70 6.28
CA CYS A 74 5.42 -7.58 5.30
C CYS A 74 4.69 -7.48 3.93
N SER A 75 5.43 -7.57 2.82
CA SER A 75 4.93 -7.66 1.43
C SER A 75 5.47 -8.91 0.75
N MET A 76 4.65 -9.63 -0.02
CA MET A 76 5.03 -10.83 -0.78
C MET A 76 4.90 -10.61 -2.30
N HIS A 77 5.65 -11.40 -3.09
CA HIS A 77 5.47 -11.42 -4.54
C HIS A 77 4.02 -11.73 -4.91
N GLY A 78 3.39 -10.86 -5.69
CA GLY A 78 1.96 -10.95 -6.04
C GLY A 78 1.03 -10.01 -5.26
N ASP A 79 1.55 -9.29 -4.26
CA ASP A 79 0.78 -8.24 -3.59
C ASP A 79 0.95 -6.84 -4.20
N SER A 80 1.91 -6.68 -5.13
CA SER A 80 2.15 -5.41 -5.83
C SER A 80 0.84 -4.86 -6.43
N GLY A 81 0.58 -3.57 -6.18
CA GLY A 81 -0.69 -2.93 -6.56
C GLY A 81 -1.75 -2.90 -5.45
N GLY A 82 -1.54 -3.61 -4.33
CA GLY A 82 -2.42 -3.57 -3.16
C GLY A 82 -2.39 -2.22 -2.42
N PRO A 83 -3.49 -1.83 -1.74
CA PRO A 83 -3.57 -0.56 -1.04
C PRO A 83 -2.87 -0.59 0.32
N LEU A 84 -2.12 0.48 0.61
CA LEU A 84 -1.76 0.89 1.97
C LEU A 84 -2.75 1.95 2.43
N PHE A 85 -3.39 1.74 3.59
CA PHE A 85 -4.46 2.63 4.06
C PHE A 85 -4.54 2.70 5.58
N SER A 86 -5.20 3.75 6.08
CA SER A 86 -5.58 3.92 7.48
C SER A 86 -7.05 4.29 7.59
N GLY A 87 -7.86 3.40 8.18
CA GLY A 87 -9.32 3.54 8.20
C GLY A 87 -9.90 3.54 6.78
N GLU A 88 -10.46 4.66 6.35
CA GLU A 88 -11.00 4.86 4.99
C GLU A 88 -10.05 5.68 4.09
N THR A 89 -8.83 5.94 4.55
CA THR A 89 -7.87 6.83 3.88
C THR A 89 -6.79 6.00 3.19
N ALA A 90 -6.70 6.07 1.87
CA ALA A 90 -5.59 5.48 1.12
C ALA A 90 -4.35 6.38 1.15
N LEU A 91 -3.19 5.75 1.35
CA LEU A 91 -1.90 6.41 1.58
C LEU A 91 -0.88 6.07 0.49
N GLY A 92 -0.87 4.84 0.01
CA GLY A 92 0.09 4.37 -0.99
C GLY A 92 -0.31 3.08 -1.70
N ILE A 93 0.48 2.73 -2.70
CA ILE A 93 0.35 1.50 -3.50
C ILE A 93 1.58 0.64 -3.26
N ASP A 94 1.37 -0.64 -2.93
CA ASP A 94 2.47 -1.57 -2.65
C ASP A 94 3.35 -1.79 -3.88
N SER A 95 4.65 -1.55 -3.73
CA SER A 95 5.66 -1.77 -4.77
C SER A 95 6.48 -3.03 -4.52
N GLY A 96 6.62 -3.46 -3.25
CA GLY A 96 7.42 -4.62 -2.85
C GLY A 96 8.12 -4.43 -1.51
N GLY A 97 8.84 -5.46 -1.05
CA GLY A 97 9.54 -5.48 0.24
C GLY A 97 10.82 -6.31 0.22
N ASN A 98 11.62 -6.22 1.29
CA ASN A 98 12.94 -6.84 1.40
C ASN A 98 12.92 -8.36 1.63
N TYR A 99 11.76 -8.95 1.91
CA TYR A 99 11.59 -10.39 2.12
C TYR A 99 10.37 -10.92 1.34
N SER A 100 10.22 -10.50 0.08
CA SER A 100 9.04 -10.83 -0.74
C SER A 100 8.88 -12.31 -1.09
N ASP A 101 9.96 -13.09 -0.99
CA ASP A 101 9.98 -14.53 -1.25
C ASP A 101 9.79 -15.36 0.03
N GLU A 102 9.71 -14.72 1.20
CA GLU A 102 9.46 -15.41 2.46
C GLU A 102 8.01 -15.21 2.93
N PRO A 103 7.32 -16.25 3.41
CA PRO A 103 5.95 -16.14 3.88
C PRO A 103 5.86 -15.11 5.00
N CYS A 104 4.90 -14.18 4.89
CA CYS A 104 4.52 -13.33 6.00
C CYS A 104 3.92 -14.18 7.13
N GLY A 105 4.20 -13.82 8.38
CA GLY A 105 3.52 -14.40 9.54
C GLY A 105 2.05 -13.95 9.64
N ASN A 106 1.29 -14.59 10.53
CA ASN A 106 -0.16 -14.36 10.68
C ASN A 106 -0.53 -13.09 11.45
N SER A 107 0.43 -12.26 11.88
CA SER A 107 0.21 -10.97 12.53
C SER A 107 1.55 -10.30 12.84
N ASP A 108 1.58 -8.97 12.75
CA ASP A 108 2.57 -8.04 13.30
C ASP A 108 3.78 -7.63 12.41
N PRO A 109 4.36 -6.44 12.69
CA PRO A 109 5.65 -6.01 12.17
C PRO A 109 6.73 -7.01 12.52
N GLN A 110 7.40 -7.56 11.52
CA GLN A 110 8.66 -8.24 11.75
C GLN A 110 9.75 -7.16 11.75
N GLN A 111 10.60 -7.12 12.79
CA GLN A 111 11.57 -6.03 13.00
C GLN A 111 12.54 -5.82 11.84
N ASP A 112 12.74 -6.85 11.04
CA ASP A 112 13.59 -6.88 9.86
C ASP A 112 12.83 -6.72 8.54
N ARG A 113 11.49 -6.66 8.55
CA ARG A 113 10.68 -6.54 7.33
C ARG A 113 10.19 -5.12 7.10
N SER A 114 10.55 -4.60 5.94
CA SER A 114 10.07 -3.33 5.41
C SER A 114 9.44 -3.55 4.06
N SER A 115 8.26 -2.96 3.88
CA SER A 115 7.62 -2.82 2.58
C SER A 115 7.63 -1.37 2.16
N TRP A 116 7.78 -1.15 0.86
CA TRP A 116 7.83 0.18 0.26
C TRP A 116 6.62 0.42 -0.62
N TYR A 117 6.03 1.59 -0.42
CA TYR A 117 4.82 2.01 -1.12
C TYR A 117 5.08 3.28 -1.89
N GLN A 118 4.61 3.29 -3.14
CA GLN A 118 4.53 4.50 -3.93
C GLN A 118 3.48 5.41 -3.27
N PRO A 119 3.82 6.65 -2.86
CA PRO A 119 2.83 7.53 -2.24
C PRO A 119 1.72 7.87 -3.23
N LEU A 120 0.46 7.70 -2.81
CA LEU A 120 -0.69 7.84 -3.70
C LEU A 120 -0.86 9.29 -4.21
N TYR A 121 -0.51 10.29 -3.38
CA TYR A 121 -0.60 11.70 -3.75
C TYR A 121 0.27 12.04 -4.98
N THR A 122 1.38 11.34 -5.19
CA THR A 122 2.29 11.54 -6.32
C THR A 122 1.63 11.15 -7.64
N VAL A 123 0.92 10.02 -7.66
CA VAL A 123 0.17 9.53 -8.84
C VAL A 123 -1.02 10.43 -9.12
N LEU A 124 -1.76 10.83 -8.07
CA LEU A 124 -2.92 11.70 -8.20
C LEU A 124 -2.55 13.09 -8.75
N LEU A 125 -1.40 13.64 -8.36
CA LEU A 125 -0.90 14.93 -8.88
C LEU A 125 -0.38 14.86 -10.31
N TRP A 126 0.31 13.78 -10.70
CA TRP A 126 0.84 13.64 -12.06
C TRP A 126 -0.24 13.30 -13.10
N GLU A 127 -1.26 12.54 -12.73
CA GLU A 127 -2.34 12.13 -13.63
C GLU A 127 -3.60 13.01 -13.53
N GLY A 128 -3.63 14.00 -12.61
CA GLY A 128 -4.79 14.87 -12.39
C GLY A 128 -6.02 14.15 -11.82
N LEU A 129 -5.82 13.03 -11.14
CA LEU A 129 -6.87 12.17 -10.61
C LEU A 129 -7.24 12.56 -9.17
N LYS A 130 -8.48 12.23 -8.76
CA LYS A 130 -8.96 12.38 -7.39
C LYS A 130 -9.61 11.07 -6.92
N VAL A 131 -9.36 10.69 -5.68
CA VAL A 131 -10.10 9.62 -5.01
C VAL A 131 -11.46 10.20 -4.60
N TYR A 132 -12.55 9.55 -5.04
CA TYR A 132 -13.93 9.93 -4.78
C TYR A 132 -14.59 8.97 -3.79
#